data_AF-A0A522CET0-F1
#
_entry.id   AF-A0A522CET0-F1
#
_cell.length_a   1.000
_cell.length_b   1.000
_cell.length_c   1.000
_cell.angle_alpha   90.00
_cell.angle_beta   90.00
_cell.angle_gamma   90.00
#
_symmetry.space_group_name_H-M   'P 1'
#
loop_
_entity.id
_entity.type
_entity.pdbx_description
1 polymer ?
#
loop_
_entity_poly.entity_id
_entity_poly.type
_entity_poly.pdbx_seq_one_letter_code
_entity_poly.pdbx_strand_id
1 'polypeptide(L)'
;MAKTPTLKAFEAAVWNSLLDRLSKVPEGRELVDYARRHKVKFEFASMSGGEWVPQQNKVKLGRSIPPDQALGALAHELRHMWQSSEVKGLDRTHSKTKGDPLHKITLLRGMEADAFSYQLAMLVELQKLKIIKSVEDAMMDKGNPIGAHTLKEVRGFAREFARKHKDKPFSPKARGEAFRFFHGSDYFREWYDGLYAEHFAGRRPGKGGAGLPGLSKTFNTFAQVRVTGAAEKYLSPAEIAGIGTSTLRQLEPSLRRIIAPKTA
;
A
#
# COMPACT_ATOMS: atom_id res chain seq x y z
N MET A 1 6.89 5.84 46.90
CA MET A 1 7.27 6.56 45.67
C MET A 1 6.91 5.67 44.48
N ALA A 2 6.28 6.19 43.43
CA ALA A 2 6.03 5.42 42.22
C ALA A 2 7.31 5.34 41.37
N LYS A 3 7.60 4.18 40.77
CA LYS A 3 8.75 4.02 39.86
C LYS A 3 8.42 4.65 38.50
N THR A 4 9.32 5.49 37.97
CA THR A 4 9.20 6.02 36.61
C THR A 4 9.14 4.88 35.60
N PRO A 5 8.18 4.87 34.65
CA PRO A 5 8.12 3.86 33.60
C PRO A 5 9.39 3.85 32.75
N THR A 6 9.84 2.67 32.33
CA THR A 6 10.91 2.56 31.33
C THR A 6 10.39 2.95 29.95
N LEU A 7 11.26 3.40 29.05
CA LEU A 7 10.90 3.69 27.66
C LEU A 7 10.16 2.51 27.00
N LYS A 8 10.61 1.28 27.24
CA LYS A 8 9.98 0.06 26.74
C LYS A 8 8.55 -0.15 27.28
N ALA A 9 8.29 0.19 28.54
CA ALA A 9 6.94 0.13 29.12
C ALA A 9 6.02 1.21 28.51
N PHE A 10 6.55 2.41 28.26
CA PHE A 10 5.82 3.47 27.56
C PHE A 10 5.51 3.09 26.10
N GLU A 11 6.49 2.63 25.34
CA GLU A 11 6.30 2.17 23.95
C GLU A 11 5.26 1.03 23.87
N ALA A 12 5.29 0.07 24.81
CA ALA A 12 4.28 -0.99 24.89
C ALA A 12 2.87 -0.45 25.19
N ALA A 13 2.73 0.55 26.07
CA ALA A 13 1.45 1.19 26.37
C ALA A 13 0.89 1.96 25.16
N VAL A 14 1.74 2.66 24.39
CA VAL A 14 1.35 3.32 23.13
C VAL A 14 0.89 2.29 22.11
N TRP A 15 1.63 1.19 21.93
CA TRP A 15 1.24 0.10 21.03
C TRP A 15 -0.12 -0.52 21.39
N ASN A 16 -0.35 -0.82 22.66
CA ASN A 16 -1.64 -1.33 23.12
C ASN A 16 -2.76 -0.33 22.84
N SER A 17 -2.54 0.96 23.13
CA SER A 17 -3.52 2.03 22.83
C SER A 17 -3.87 2.13 21.34
N LEU A 18 -2.88 2.03 20.44
CA LEU A 18 -3.12 2.02 18.99
C LEU A 18 -3.93 0.80 18.54
N LEU A 19 -3.55 -0.41 19.01
CA LEU A 19 -4.25 -1.65 18.68
C LEU A 19 -5.68 -1.69 19.23
N ASP A 20 -5.91 -1.17 20.43
CA ASP A 20 -7.23 -1.12 21.07
C ASP A 20 -8.16 -0.07 20.43
N ARG A 21 -7.62 1.08 20.01
CA ARG A 21 -8.34 2.09 19.20
C ARG A 21 -8.72 1.50 17.83
N LEU A 22 -7.80 0.83 17.14
CA LEU A 22 -8.06 0.19 15.85
C LEU A 22 -9.10 -0.95 15.97
N SER A 23 -9.07 -1.71 17.06
CA SER A 23 -10.03 -2.79 17.36
C SER A 23 -11.46 -2.32 17.67
N LYS A 24 -11.73 -1.01 17.69
CA LYS A 24 -13.11 -0.48 17.79
C LYS A 24 -13.88 -0.58 16.47
N VAL A 25 -13.19 -0.72 15.34
CA VAL A 25 -13.77 -0.97 14.02
C VAL A 25 -13.75 -2.50 13.75
N PRO A 26 -14.81 -3.12 13.19
CA PRO A 26 -14.83 -4.56 12.95
C PRO A 26 -13.68 -5.06 12.07
N GLU A 27 -13.43 -4.37 10.96
CA GLU A 27 -12.33 -4.63 10.04
C GLU A 27 -10.95 -4.44 10.72
N GLY A 28 -10.83 -3.43 11.60
CA GLY A 28 -9.60 -3.17 12.35
C GLY A 28 -9.30 -4.25 13.37
N ARG A 29 -10.34 -4.75 14.05
CA ARG A 29 -10.27 -5.92 14.93
C ARG A 29 -9.85 -7.17 14.18
N GLU A 30 -10.37 -7.42 12.98
CA GLU A 30 -9.97 -8.58 12.17
C GLU A 30 -8.45 -8.60 11.95
N LEU A 31 -7.87 -7.46 11.57
CA LEU A 31 -6.42 -7.31 11.38
C LEU A 31 -5.62 -7.43 12.68
N VAL A 32 -6.08 -6.83 13.78
CA VAL A 32 -5.39 -6.92 15.09
C VAL A 32 -5.41 -8.36 15.61
N ASP A 33 -6.54 -9.05 15.51
CA ASP A 33 -6.66 -10.44 15.93
C ASP A 33 -5.89 -11.37 14.99
N TYR A 34 -5.76 -11.03 13.69
CA TYR A 34 -4.84 -11.70 12.77
C TYR A 34 -3.38 -11.55 13.22
N ALA A 35 -2.93 -10.32 13.49
CA ALA A 35 -1.57 -10.06 13.97
C ALA A 35 -1.25 -10.82 15.28
N ARG A 36 -2.22 -10.86 16.21
CA ARG A 36 -2.14 -11.65 17.45
C ARG A 36 -2.01 -13.15 17.18
N ARG A 37 -2.89 -13.74 16.35
CA ARG A 37 -2.83 -15.16 15.96
C ARG A 37 -1.48 -15.53 15.32
N HIS A 38 -0.93 -14.63 14.49
CA HIS A 38 0.34 -14.82 13.79
C HIS A 38 1.56 -14.34 14.59
N LYS A 39 1.40 -13.99 15.87
CA LYS A 39 2.49 -13.57 16.79
C LYS A 39 3.37 -12.44 16.22
N VAL A 40 2.74 -11.49 15.53
CA VAL A 40 3.42 -10.33 14.94
C VAL A 40 3.98 -9.44 16.05
N LYS A 41 5.24 -9.02 15.86
CA LYS A 41 5.93 -8.09 16.76
C LYS A 41 5.65 -6.64 16.34
N PHE A 42 5.68 -5.73 17.30
CA PHE A 42 5.47 -4.30 17.08
C PHE A 42 6.66 -3.53 17.64
N GLU A 43 7.20 -2.58 16.88
CA GLU A 43 8.45 -1.88 17.21
C GLU A 43 8.42 -0.43 16.71
N PHE A 44 8.88 0.52 17.53
CA PHE A 44 9.08 1.89 17.04
C PHE A 44 10.48 2.05 16.43
N ALA A 45 10.55 2.78 15.31
CA ALA A 45 11.75 3.00 14.52
C ALA A 45 12.01 4.50 14.27
N SER A 46 13.24 4.83 13.82
CA SER A 46 13.61 6.19 13.40
C SER A 46 13.29 6.38 11.92
N MET A 47 11.99 6.51 11.61
CA MET A 47 11.46 6.67 10.25
C MET A 47 10.21 7.55 10.26
N SER A 48 9.74 7.97 9.08
CA SER A 48 8.62 8.89 8.88
C SER A 48 7.28 8.21 8.54
N GLY A 49 7.20 6.88 8.54
CA GLY A 49 5.98 6.13 8.19
C GLY A 49 5.88 4.79 8.92
N GLY A 50 5.15 3.85 8.33
CA GLY A 50 5.13 2.44 8.73
C GLY A 50 6.03 1.56 7.87
N GLU A 51 6.28 0.34 8.34
CA GLU A 51 6.85 -0.75 7.54
C GLU A 51 6.43 -2.12 8.10
N TRP A 52 5.74 -2.92 7.29
CA TRP A 52 5.66 -4.37 7.48
C TRP A 52 6.94 -5.06 7.01
N VAL A 53 7.57 -5.85 7.89
CA VAL A 53 8.79 -6.63 7.59
C VAL A 53 8.49 -8.13 7.67
N PRO A 54 8.12 -8.78 6.55
CA PRO A 54 7.73 -10.19 6.53
C PRO A 54 8.75 -11.14 7.16
N GLN A 55 10.03 -10.95 6.83
CA GLN A 55 11.13 -11.84 7.24
C GLN A 55 11.41 -11.79 8.75
N GLN A 56 10.96 -10.73 9.43
CA GLN A 56 11.09 -10.57 10.89
C GLN A 56 9.74 -10.72 11.61
N ASN A 57 8.66 -10.98 10.87
CA ASN A 57 7.27 -11.05 11.34
C ASN A 57 6.90 -9.85 12.24
N LYS A 58 7.21 -8.63 11.78
CA LYS A 58 7.02 -7.41 12.58
C LYS A 58 6.50 -6.21 11.79
N VAL A 59 5.67 -5.40 12.44
CA VAL A 59 5.29 -4.05 11.99
C VAL A 59 6.15 -3.03 12.73
N LYS A 60 6.72 -2.08 11.98
CA LYS A 60 7.35 -0.88 12.53
C LYS A 60 6.48 0.35 12.33
N LEU A 61 6.62 1.33 13.22
CA LEU A 61 6.13 2.71 13.03
C LEU A 61 7.20 3.72 13.42
N GLY A 62 7.21 4.88 12.77
CA GLY A 62 8.04 6.03 13.15
C GLY A 62 7.71 6.59 14.54
N ARG A 63 8.74 6.83 15.37
CA ARG A 63 8.59 7.45 16.71
C ARG A 63 7.99 8.85 16.69
N SER A 64 8.20 9.60 15.61
CA SER A 64 7.78 11.00 15.46
C SER A 64 6.39 11.18 14.86
N ILE A 65 5.69 10.09 14.51
CA ILE A 65 4.41 10.15 13.81
C ILE A 65 3.29 10.58 14.79
N PRO A 66 2.48 11.61 14.47
CA PRO A 66 1.32 12.00 15.27
C PRO A 66 0.35 10.83 15.54
N PRO A 67 -0.28 10.72 16.73
CA PRO A 67 -1.06 9.55 17.11
C PRO A 67 -2.19 9.12 16.16
N ASP A 68 -2.86 10.08 15.51
CA ASP A 68 -3.93 9.78 14.54
C ASP A 68 -3.36 9.29 13.18
N GLN A 69 -2.20 9.82 12.77
CA GLN A 69 -1.45 9.29 11.61
C GLN A 69 -0.86 7.91 11.91
N ALA A 70 -0.42 7.66 13.15
CA ALA A 70 0.06 6.34 13.58
C ALA A 70 -1.04 5.27 13.52
N LEU A 71 -2.31 5.62 13.75
CA LEU A 71 -3.44 4.71 13.50
C LEU A 71 -3.64 4.41 12.01
N GLY A 72 -3.54 5.43 11.15
CA GLY A 72 -3.62 5.24 9.70
C GLY A 72 -2.48 4.37 9.17
N ALA A 73 -1.27 4.64 9.62
CA ALA A 73 -0.07 3.86 9.35
C ALA A 73 -0.23 2.40 9.81
N LEU A 74 -0.71 2.18 11.03
CA LEU A 74 -0.90 0.83 11.56
C LEU A 74 -1.93 0.03 10.75
N ALA A 75 -3.04 0.66 10.36
CA ALA A 75 -4.05 0.03 9.51
C ALA A 75 -3.48 -0.35 8.12
N HIS A 76 -2.61 0.49 7.56
CA HIS A 76 -1.91 0.26 6.30
C HIS A 76 -0.92 -0.92 6.41
N GLU A 77 -0.01 -0.93 7.39
CA GLU A 77 0.98 -2.01 7.54
C GLU A 77 0.35 -3.35 7.94
N LEU A 78 -0.68 -3.35 8.79
CA LEU A 78 -1.44 -4.55 9.09
C LEU A 78 -2.19 -5.09 7.86
N ARG A 79 -2.57 -4.22 6.92
CA ARG A 79 -3.12 -4.67 5.64
C ARG A 79 -2.05 -5.36 4.79
N HIS A 80 -0.82 -4.84 4.76
CA HIS A 80 0.31 -5.51 4.11
C HIS A 80 0.70 -6.84 4.77
N MET A 81 0.62 -6.94 6.09
CA MET A 81 0.75 -8.22 6.81
C MET A 81 -0.28 -9.24 6.30
N TRP A 82 -1.57 -8.89 6.31
CA TRP A 82 -2.65 -9.78 5.85
C TRP A 82 -2.50 -10.17 4.37
N GLN A 83 -2.12 -9.21 3.51
CA GLN A 83 -1.85 -9.49 2.10
C GLN A 83 -0.68 -10.48 1.95
N SER A 84 0.39 -10.33 2.73
CA SER A 84 1.56 -11.22 2.67
C SER A 84 1.24 -12.67 3.05
N SER A 85 0.28 -12.89 3.94
CA SER A 85 -0.04 -14.19 4.52
C SER A 85 -1.22 -14.91 3.87
N GLU A 86 -2.26 -14.18 3.45
CA GLU A 86 -3.42 -14.74 2.73
C GLU A 86 -3.14 -14.92 1.23
N VAL A 87 -2.27 -14.11 0.63
CA VAL A 87 -1.79 -14.33 -0.74
C VAL A 87 -0.69 -15.40 -0.72
N LYS A 88 -1.10 -16.63 -0.35
CA LYS A 88 -0.33 -17.89 -0.43
C LYS A 88 -0.04 -18.24 -1.89
N GLY A 89 0.79 -17.42 -2.50
CA GLY A 89 0.85 -17.23 -3.93
C GLY A 89 1.98 -16.32 -4.34
N LEU A 90 2.26 -15.22 -3.63
CA LEU A 90 3.30 -14.25 -3.99
C LEU A 90 4.68 -14.89 -4.19
N ASP A 91 5.17 -15.70 -3.25
CA ASP A 91 6.43 -16.44 -3.44
C ASP A 91 6.34 -17.53 -4.52
N ARG A 92 5.15 -18.09 -4.78
CA ARG A 92 4.92 -19.14 -5.78
C ARG A 92 4.69 -18.60 -7.20
N THR A 93 4.25 -17.35 -7.34
CA THR A 93 4.18 -16.62 -8.61
C THR A 93 5.53 -15.96 -8.88
N HIS A 94 6.16 -15.28 -7.91
CA HIS A 94 7.51 -14.74 -8.07
C HIS A 94 8.55 -15.81 -8.45
N SER A 95 8.47 -17.02 -7.90
CA SER A 95 9.35 -18.14 -8.28
C SER A 95 9.02 -18.81 -9.63
N LYS A 96 7.83 -18.54 -10.21
CA LYS A 96 7.42 -19.02 -11.54
C LYS A 96 7.55 -17.95 -12.63
N THR A 97 7.33 -16.67 -12.32
CA THR A 97 7.56 -15.50 -13.19
C THR A 97 8.99 -14.95 -13.00
N LYS A 98 9.98 -15.85 -12.91
CA LYS A 98 11.40 -15.48 -12.72
C LYS A 98 11.83 -14.48 -13.79
N GLY A 99 11.93 -13.21 -13.41
CA GLY A 99 12.57 -12.18 -14.23
C GLY A 99 11.68 -11.22 -15.03
N ASP A 100 10.38 -11.10 -14.75
CA ASP A 100 9.63 -9.89 -15.21
C ASP A 100 9.48 -8.82 -14.11
N PRO A 101 10.19 -7.68 -14.22
CA PRO A 101 10.01 -6.54 -13.34
C PRO A 101 8.61 -5.93 -13.38
N LEU A 102 7.96 -5.89 -14.55
CA LEU A 102 6.70 -5.16 -14.73
C LEU A 102 5.54 -5.82 -13.99
N HIS A 103 5.48 -7.15 -14.01
CA HIS A 103 4.61 -7.94 -13.16
C HIS A 103 4.80 -7.61 -11.68
N LYS A 104 6.06 -7.56 -11.20
CA LYS A 104 6.36 -7.24 -9.80
C LYS A 104 5.90 -5.83 -9.42
N ILE A 105 6.15 -4.82 -10.26
CA ILE A 105 5.78 -3.42 -9.99
C ILE A 105 4.26 -3.25 -9.99
N THR A 106 3.57 -3.84 -10.97
CA THR A 106 2.11 -3.79 -11.07
C THR A 106 1.45 -4.43 -9.85
N LEU A 107 1.99 -5.57 -9.40
CA LEU A 107 1.51 -6.27 -8.21
C LEU A 107 1.72 -5.45 -6.93
N LEU A 108 2.91 -4.85 -6.75
CA LEU A 108 3.19 -3.95 -5.62
C LEU A 108 2.25 -2.73 -5.63
N ARG A 109 2.05 -2.08 -6.79
CA ARG A 109 1.15 -0.92 -6.95
C ARG A 109 -0.30 -1.28 -6.60
N GLY A 110 -0.76 -2.48 -6.97
CA GLY A 110 -2.06 -3.00 -6.54
C GLY A 110 -2.14 -3.25 -5.03
N MET A 111 -1.10 -3.81 -4.41
CA MET A 111 -1.05 -4.06 -2.97
C MET A 111 -1.09 -2.78 -2.14
N GLU A 112 -0.28 -1.76 -2.51
CA GLU A 112 -0.29 -0.45 -1.84
C GLU A 112 -1.61 0.30 -2.06
N ALA A 113 -2.19 0.28 -3.28
CA ALA A 113 -3.50 0.88 -3.51
C ALA A 113 -4.62 0.24 -2.67
N ASP A 114 -4.60 -1.08 -2.47
CA ASP A 114 -5.52 -1.77 -1.56
C ASP A 114 -5.24 -1.43 -0.08
N ALA A 115 -3.97 -1.25 0.31
CA ALA A 115 -3.57 -0.86 1.67
C ALA A 115 -4.00 0.59 2.00
N PHE A 116 -3.75 1.56 1.11
CA PHE A 116 -4.24 2.93 1.27
C PHE A 116 -5.77 3.03 1.21
N SER A 117 -6.44 2.22 0.39
CA SER A 117 -7.91 2.11 0.42
C SER A 117 -8.43 1.58 1.76
N TYR A 118 -7.62 0.76 2.45
CA TYR A 118 -7.94 0.21 3.77
C TYR A 118 -7.67 1.20 4.89
N GLN A 119 -6.54 1.89 4.86
CA GLN A 119 -6.27 3.04 5.70
C GLN A 119 -7.40 4.07 5.61
N LEU A 120 -7.78 4.50 4.40
CA LEU A 120 -8.82 5.51 4.21
C LEU A 120 -10.18 5.07 4.76
N ALA A 121 -10.63 3.84 4.43
CA ALA A 121 -11.89 3.32 4.95
C ALA A 121 -11.88 3.16 6.49
N MET A 122 -10.74 2.75 7.06
CA MET A 122 -10.54 2.63 8.50
C MET A 122 -10.63 3.99 9.21
N LEU A 123 -9.96 5.00 8.66
CA LEU A 123 -9.96 6.35 9.23
C LEU A 123 -11.36 6.96 9.22
N VAL A 124 -12.19 6.70 8.20
CA VAL A 124 -13.60 7.13 8.19
C VAL A 124 -14.40 6.52 9.34
N GLU A 125 -14.25 5.22 9.62
CA GLU A 125 -14.91 4.61 10.79
C GLU A 125 -14.37 5.14 12.11
N LEU A 126 -13.05 5.29 12.25
CA LEU A 126 -12.43 5.88 13.45
C LEU A 126 -12.88 7.33 13.67
N GLN A 127 -13.16 8.10 12.62
CA GLN A 127 -13.69 9.47 12.73
C GLN A 127 -15.14 9.47 13.21
N LYS A 128 -16.01 8.59 12.70
CA LYS A 128 -17.39 8.44 13.18
C LYS A 128 -17.44 8.12 14.69
N LEU A 129 -16.52 7.27 15.14
CA LEU A 129 -16.35 6.90 16.55
C LEU A 129 -15.69 8.00 17.40
N LYS A 130 -15.37 9.17 16.81
CA LYS A 130 -14.64 10.29 17.44
C LYS A 130 -13.28 9.87 18.02
N ILE A 131 -12.68 8.81 17.49
CA ILE A 131 -11.37 8.31 17.90
C ILE A 131 -10.27 9.18 17.30
N ILE A 132 -10.40 9.55 16.03
CA ILE A 132 -9.54 10.56 15.37
C ILE A 132 -10.34 11.84 15.11
N LYS A 133 -9.65 12.97 14.97
CA LYS A 133 -10.31 14.25 14.66
C LYS A 133 -10.72 14.35 13.18
N SER A 134 -9.81 13.94 12.29
CA SER A 134 -9.84 14.30 10.87
C SER A 134 -9.22 13.20 10.03
N VAL A 135 -9.92 12.74 9.00
CA VAL A 135 -9.42 11.72 8.07
C VAL A 135 -8.26 12.28 7.23
N GLU A 136 -8.34 13.53 6.79
CA GLU A 136 -7.31 14.15 5.94
C GLU A 136 -6.00 14.45 6.69
N ASP A 137 -6.06 14.68 8.00
CA ASP A 137 -4.87 14.88 8.83
C ASP A 137 -4.27 13.54 9.32
N ALA A 138 -5.08 12.49 9.39
CA ALA A 138 -4.69 11.14 9.79
C ALA A 138 -4.27 10.24 8.62
N MET A 139 -4.60 10.60 7.39
CA MET A 139 -3.97 10.02 6.20
C MET A 139 -2.47 10.32 6.25
N MET A 140 -1.65 9.27 6.13
CA MET A 140 -0.20 9.43 6.17
C MET A 140 0.27 10.25 4.97
N ASP A 141 1.04 11.29 5.27
CA ASP A 141 2.20 11.62 4.47
C ASP A 141 3.29 10.57 4.83
N LYS A 142 3.78 9.76 3.88
CA LYS A 142 4.85 8.77 4.15
C LYS A 142 6.22 9.46 4.44
N GLY A 143 6.25 10.79 4.58
CA GLY A 143 7.45 11.60 4.81
C GLY A 143 8.48 11.45 3.68
N ASN A 144 7.95 11.22 2.49
CA ASN A 144 8.69 11.06 1.24
C ASN A 144 8.58 12.41 0.50
N PRO A 145 9.56 12.85 -0.33
CA PRO A 145 9.54 14.17 -0.96
C PRO A 145 8.58 14.23 -2.16
N ILE A 146 7.37 13.70 -1.97
CA ILE A 146 6.27 13.76 -2.93
C ILE A 146 5.67 15.16 -2.80
N GLY A 147 5.61 15.89 -3.93
CA GLY A 147 5.35 17.32 -3.93
C GLY A 147 4.07 17.74 -3.20
N ALA A 148 4.06 18.96 -2.65
CA ALA A 148 2.92 19.50 -1.89
C ALA A 148 1.58 19.49 -2.66
N HIS A 149 1.64 19.51 -4.00
CA HIS A 149 0.49 19.33 -4.89
C HIS A 149 -0.22 17.99 -4.66
N THR A 150 0.55 16.91 -4.53
CA THR A 150 0.03 15.55 -4.46
C THR A 150 -0.58 15.24 -3.08
N LEU A 151 -0.01 15.78 -2.00
CA LEU A 151 -0.61 15.71 -0.66
C LEU A 151 -1.96 16.45 -0.61
N LYS A 152 -2.10 17.57 -1.33
CA LYS A 152 -3.36 18.30 -1.47
C LYS A 152 -4.44 17.46 -2.17
N GLU A 153 -4.08 16.72 -3.23
CA GLU A 153 -5.00 15.81 -3.92
C GLU A 153 -5.45 14.65 -3.02
N VAL A 154 -4.51 13.99 -2.34
CA VAL A 154 -4.82 12.88 -1.40
C VAL A 154 -5.75 13.36 -0.28
N ARG A 155 -5.50 14.55 0.30
CA ARG A 155 -6.37 15.14 1.32
C ARG A 155 -7.75 15.51 0.78
N GLY A 156 -7.81 16.14 -0.40
CA GLY A 156 -9.06 16.50 -1.07
C GLY A 156 -9.93 15.26 -1.34
N PHE A 157 -9.34 14.20 -1.89
CA PHE A 157 -10.02 12.92 -2.09
C PHE A 157 -10.44 12.28 -0.77
N ALA A 158 -9.57 12.25 0.23
CA ALA A 158 -9.89 11.66 1.54
C ALA A 158 -11.08 12.36 2.22
N ARG A 159 -11.15 13.69 2.13
CA ARG A 159 -12.28 14.51 2.60
C ARG A 159 -13.57 14.20 1.84
N GLU A 160 -13.52 14.15 0.51
CA GLU A 160 -14.71 13.82 -0.29
C GLU A 160 -15.17 12.38 -0.03
N PHE A 161 -14.24 11.43 0.04
CA PHE A 161 -14.50 10.04 0.35
C PHE A 161 -15.18 9.89 1.72
N ALA A 162 -14.67 10.56 2.75
CA ALA A 162 -15.29 10.57 4.08
C ALA A 162 -16.74 11.10 4.04
N ARG A 163 -16.99 12.20 3.31
CA ARG A 163 -18.33 12.78 3.12
C ARG A 163 -19.29 11.83 2.38
N LYS A 164 -18.80 11.15 1.34
CA LYS A 164 -19.58 10.32 0.39
C LYS A 164 -19.79 8.88 0.86
N HIS A 165 -18.83 8.33 1.59
CA HIS A 165 -18.78 6.93 2.03
C HIS A 165 -18.78 6.75 3.54
N LYS A 166 -19.01 7.83 4.30
CA LYS A 166 -20.13 7.79 5.24
C LYS A 166 -21.38 7.29 4.48
N ASP A 167 -22.09 6.22 4.86
CA ASP A 167 -21.98 5.42 6.09
C ASP A 167 -21.31 4.04 5.91
N LYS A 168 -20.87 3.66 4.69
CA LYS A 168 -20.38 2.30 4.36
C LYS A 168 -19.01 2.32 3.64
N PRO A 169 -17.91 2.74 4.30
CA PRO A 169 -16.61 2.95 3.67
C PRO A 169 -15.90 1.65 3.26
N PHE A 170 -16.26 0.51 3.87
CA PHE A 170 -15.80 -0.82 3.47
C PHE A 170 -16.67 -1.51 2.41
N SER A 171 -17.72 -0.85 1.89
CA SER A 171 -18.53 -1.41 0.80
C SER A 171 -17.70 -1.61 -0.48
N PRO A 172 -18.01 -2.61 -1.32
CA PRO A 172 -17.32 -2.82 -2.61
C PRO A 172 -17.20 -1.58 -3.47
N LYS A 173 -18.27 -0.77 -3.56
CA LYS A 173 -18.29 0.49 -4.31
C LYS A 173 -17.29 1.52 -3.75
N ALA A 174 -17.29 1.73 -2.43
CA ALA A 174 -16.35 2.64 -1.77
C ALA A 174 -14.90 2.15 -1.94
N ARG A 175 -14.66 0.86 -1.64
CA ARG A 175 -13.35 0.20 -1.83
C ARG A 175 -12.81 0.35 -3.25
N GLY A 176 -13.63 0.09 -4.26
CA GLY A 176 -13.24 0.22 -5.66
C GLY A 176 -12.97 1.67 -6.09
N GLU A 177 -13.69 2.64 -5.53
CA GLU A 177 -13.45 4.07 -5.76
C GLU A 177 -12.11 4.53 -5.17
N ALA A 178 -11.85 4.20 -3.90
CA ALA A 178 -10.55 4.47 -3.26
C ALA A 178 -9.40 3.75 -3.97
N PHE A 179 -9.60 2.48 -4.36
CA PHE A 179 -8.59 1.72 -5.09
C PHE A 179 -8.26 2.38 -6.41
N ARG A 180 -9.26 2.79 -7.21
CA ARG A 180 -9.02 3.48 -8.48
C ARG A 180 -8.32 4.82 -8.30
N PHE A 181 -8.65 5.60 -7.26
CA PHE A 181 -7.96 6.84 -6.97
C PHE A 181 -6.48 6.59 -6.65
N PHE A 182 -6.17 5.77 -5.65
CA PHE A 182 -4.78 5.51 -5.27
C PHE A 182 -4.01 4.79 -6.38
N HIS A 183 -4.56 3.72 -6.96
CA HIS A 183 -3.90 3.02 -8.05
C HIS A 183 -3.67 3.94 -9.26
N GLY A 184 -4.62 4.82 -9.59
CA GLY A 184 -4.58 5.66 -10.79
C GLY A 184 -3.87 7.01 -10.62
N SER A 185 -3.58 7.46 -9.40
CA SER A 185 -3.05 8.81 -9.15
C SER A 185 -1.57 8.96 -9.51
N ASP A 186 -1.21 10.19 -9.85
CA ASP A 186 0.17 10.57 -10.18
C ASP A 186 1.11 10.40 -8.99
N TYR A 187 0.61 10.52 -7.75
CA TYR A 187 1.29 10.08 -6.50
C TYR A 187 1.94 8.71 -6.64
N PHE A 188 1.15 7.72 -7.04
CA PHE A 188 1.60 6.35 -7.14
C PHE A 188 2.45 6.12 -8.37
N ARG A 189 2.14 6.80 -9.49
CA ARG A 189 2.98 6.75 -10.68
C ARG A 189 4.40 7.24 -10.37
N GLU A 190 4.54 8.44 -9.81
CA GLU A 190 5.84 9.05 -9.53
C GLU A 190 6.65 8.26 -8.49
N TRP A 191 6.01 7.78 -7.43
CA TRP A 191 6.70 6.95 -6.43
C TRP A 191 7.22 5.63 -7.02
N TYR A 192 6.42 4.96 -7.85
CA TYR A 192 6.88 3.73 -8.52
C TYR A 192 7.86 3.96 -9.67
N ASP A 193 7.72 5.05 -10.43
CA ASP A 193 8.68 5.41 -11.48
C ASP A 193 10.06 5.77 -10.87
N GLY A 194 10.08 6.40 -9.68
CA GLY A 194 11.31 6.62 -8.91
C GLY A 194 11.96 5.31 -8.46
N LEU A 195 11.19 4.41 -7.82
CA LEU A 195 11.67 3.06 -7.44
C LEU A 195 12.14 2.24 -8.66
N TYR A 196 11.52 2.44 -9.83
CA TYR A 196 11.94 1.81 -11.08
C TYR A 196 13.26 2.37 -11.57
N ALA A 197 13.42 3.70 -11.59
CA ALA A 197 14.65 4.36 -11.98
C ALA A 197 15.83 3.88 -11.11
N GLU A 198 15.68 3.83 -9.79
CA GLU A 198 16.72 3.34 -8.88
C GLU A 198 17.07 1.86 -9.11
N HIS A 199 16.07 0.98 -9.28
CA HIS A 199 16.32 -0.46 -9.45
C HIS A 199 16.94 -0.82 -10.81
N PHE A 200 16.74 0.00 -11.85
CA PHE A 200 17.20 -0.28 -13.22
C PHE A 200 18.37 0.59 -13.69
N ALA A 201 18.59 1.80 -13.14
CA ALA A 201 19.74 2.64 -13.51
C ALA A 201 21.10 1.98 -13.22
N GLY A 202 21.16 1.06 -12.25
CA GLY A 202 22.36 0.26 -11.95
C GLY A 202 22.67 -0.86 -12.96
N ARG A 203 21.72 -1.23 -13.84
CA ARG A 203 21.92 -2.30 -14.84
C ARG A 203 22.21 -1.70 -16.21
N ARG A 204 23.49 -1.64 -16.60
CA ARG A 204 23.85 -1.39 -18.00
C ARG A 204 23.12 -2.42 -18.89
N PRO A 205 22.40 -2.02 -19.95
CA PRO A 205 21.93 -2.98 -20.94
C PRO A 205 23.16 -3.68 -21.52
N GLY A 206 23.19 -5.01 -21.44
CA GLY A 206 24.25 -5.79 -22.04
C GLY A 206 24.34 -5.48 -23.52
N LYS A 207 25.56 -5.36 -24.07
CA LYS A 207 25.77 -5.20 -25.51
C LYS A 207 25.33 -6.49 -26.22
N GLY A 208 24.05 -6.57 -26.54
CA GLY A 208 23.38 -7.75 -27.07
C GLY A 208 21.89 -7.45 -27.22
N GLY A 209 21.53 -6.92 -28.38
CA GLY A 209 20.17 -6.48 -28.73
C GLY A 209 19.18 -7.65 -28.94
N ALA A 210 19.02 -8.52 -27.95
CA ALA A 210 17.86 -9.39 -27.84
C ALA A 210 16.74 -8.60 -27.16
N GLY A 211 15.89 -7.94 -27.96
CA GLY A 211 14.69 -7.27 -27.44
C GLY A 211 13.84 -8.27 -26.65
N LEU A 212 13.47 -7.92 -25.41
CA LEU A 212 12.86 -8.80 -24.40
C LEU A 212 11.77 -9.74 -24.99
N PRO A 213 12.11 -11.01 -25.32
CA PRO A 213 11.19 -11.91 -26.00
C PRO A 213 10.27 -12.53 -24.96
N GLY A 214 9.24 -11.78 -24.59
CA GLY A 214 8.33 -12.15 -23.51
C GLY A 214 7.11 -11.26 -23.36
N LEU A 215 7.20 -9.98 -23.74
CA LEU A 215 6.15 -8.97 -23.48
C LEU A 215 4.73 -9.44 -23.86
N SER A 216 4.52 -10.12 -25.01
CA SER A 216 3.19 -10.66 -25.40
C SER A 216 2.66 -11.76 -24.48
N LYS A 217 3.53 -12.64 -23.96
CA LYS A 217 3.15 -13.61 -22.91
C LYS A 217 2.92 -12.91 -21.58
N THR A 218 3.68 -11.85 -21.28
CA THR A 218 3.43 -11.00 -20.12
C THR A 218 2.07 -10.31 -20.22
N PHE A 219 1.68 -9.77 -21.39
CA PHE A 219 0.37 -9.15 -21.65
C PHE A 219 -0.82 -10.09 -21.37
N ASN A 220 -0.76 -11.36 -21.80
CA ASN A 220 -1.79 -12.34 -21.43
C ASN A 220 -1.71 -12.78 -19.96
N THR A 221 -0.52 -12.78 -19.37
CA THR A 221 -0.36 -13.03 -17.92
C THR A 221 -0.93 -11.87 -17.11
N PHE A 222 -0.82 -10.61 -17.56
CA PHE A 222 -1.37 -9.42 -16.91
C PHE A 222 -2.89 -9.46 -16.74
N ALA A 223 -3.63 -10.03 -17.71
CA ALA A 223 -5.07 -10.28 -17.55
C ALA A 223 -5.39 -11.45 -16.58
N GLN A 224 -4.42 -12.33 -16.32
CA GLN A 224 -4.51 -13.44 -15.35
C GLN A 224 -3.88 -13.14 -13.99
N VAL A 225 -3.23 -11.98 -13.80
CA VAL A 225 -2.82 -11.51 -12.48
C VAL A 225 -4.07 -11.09 -11.74
N ARG A 226 -4.69 -12.08 -11.09
CA ARG A 226 -5.69 -11.87 -10.04
C ARG A 226 -5.11 -10.82 -9.08
N VAL A 227 -5.64 -9.61 -9.10
CA VAL A 227 -5.26 -8.57 -8.14
C VAL A 227 -5.74 -9.07 -6.78
N THR A 228 -4.79 -9.47 -5.97
CA THR A 228 -4.81 -10.79 -5.30
C THR A 228 -5.88 -10.91 -4.21
N GLY A 229 -7.02 -11.56 -4.52
CA GLY A 229 -8.12 -11.91 -3.59
C GLY A 229 -8.88 -10.74 -2.96
N ALA A 230 -8.24 -9.58 -2.83
CA ALA A 230 -8.78 -8.36 -2.25
C ALA A 230 -9.57 -7.55 -3.28
N ALA A 231 -9.00 -7.31 -4.46
CA ALA A 231 -9.67 -6.56 -5.52
C ALA A 231 -10.82 -7.37 -6.14
N GLU A 232 -10.68 -8.69 -6.26
CA GLU A 232 -11.76 -9.59 -6.72
C GLU A 232 -13.02 -9.53 -5.83
N LYS A 233 -12.90 -9.10 -4.56
CA LYS A 233 -14.05 -8.88 -3.66
C LYS A 233 -14.77 -7.55 -3.91
N TYR A 234 -14.14 -6.60 -4.60
CA TYR A 234 -14.60 -5.21 -4.71
C TYR A 234 -14.73 -4.67 -6.15
N LEU A 235 -14.12 -5.34 -7.12
CA LEU A 235 -14.05 -4.96 -8.53
C LEU A 235 -14.48 -6.13 -9.41
N SER A 236 -15.26 -5.84 -10.45
CA SER A 236 -15.61 -6.82 -11.48
C SER A 236 -14.37 -7.27 -12.29
N PRO A 237 -14.42 -8.45 -12.94
CA PRO A 237 -13.35 -8.88 -13.84
C PRO A 237 -13.03 -7.87 -14.95
N ALA A 238 -14.04 -7.14 -15.44
CA ALA A 238 -13.86 -6.07 -16.42
C ALA A 238 -13.10 -4.85 -15.86
N GLU A 239 -13.38 -4.45 -14.62
CA GLU A 239 -12.61 -3.38 -13.94
C GLU A 239 -11.16 -3.80 -13.69
N ILE A 240 -10.93 -5.06 -13.28
CA ILE A 240 -9.58 -5.62 -13.08
C ILE A 240 -8.79 -5.64 -14.40
N ALA A 241 -9.40 -6.08 -15.50
CA ALA A 241 -8.79 -6.04 -16.83
C ALA A 241 -8.52 -4.59 -17.30
N GLY A 242 -9.44 -3.66 -17.04
CA GLY A 242 -9.27 -2.24 -17.32
C GLY A 242 -8.08 -1.61 -16.58
N ILE A 243 -7.89 -1.97 -15.30
CA ILE A 243 -6.79 -1.54 -14.44
C ILE A 243 -5.43 -2.01 -14.96
N GLY A 244 -5.30 -3.28 -15.35
CA GLY A 244 -4.07 -3.78 -15.97
C GLY A 244 -3.75 -3.03 -17.27
N THR A 245 -4.77 -2.81 -18.10
CA THR A 245 -4.63 -2.12 -19.40
C THR A 245 -4.31 -0.62 -19.26
N SER A 246 -4.74 0.04 -18.18
CA SER A 246 -4.38 1.44 -17.92
C SER A 246 -2.97 1.58 -17.34
N THR A 247 -2.55 0.72 -16.41
CA THR A 247 -1.16 0.69 -15.90
C THR A 247 -0.16 0.50 -17.03
N LEU A 248 -0.41 -0.42 -17.95
CA LEU A 248 0.49 -0.70 -19.05
C LEU A 248 0.63 0.50 -20.00
N ARG A 249 -0.48 1.18 -20.34
CA ARG A 249 -0.43 2.44 -21.12
C ARG A 249 0.26 3.58 -20.38
N GLN A 250 0.15 3.65 -19.06
CA GLN A 250 0.83 4.66 -18.24
C GLN A 250 2.34 4.40 -18.11
N LEU A 251 2.76 3.14 -18.03
CA LEU A 251 4.18 2.76 -17.94
C LEU A 251 4.89 2.76 -19.30
N GLU A 252 4.15 2.67 -20.42
CA GLU A 252 4.71 2.61 -21.77
C GLU A 252 5.72 3.74 -22.09
N PRO A 253 5.50 5.02 -21.75
CA PRO A 253 6.47 6.08 -22.04
C PRO A 253 7.76 5.95 -21.22
N SER A 254 7.66 5.55 -19.95
CA SER A 254 8.80 5.31 -19.06
C SER A 254 9.61 4.09 -19.52
N LEU A 255 8.92 3.02 -19.93
CA LEU A 255 9.52 1.84 -20.55
C LEU A 255 10.23 2.18 -21.87
N ARG A 256 9.58 2.95 -22.76
CA ARG A 256 10.19 3.39 -24.03
C ARG A 256 11.48 4.18 -23.79
N ARG A 257 11.55 5.07 -22.79
CA ARG A 257 12.78 5.80 -22.44
C ARG A 257 13.91 4.92 -21.92
N ILE A 258 13.59 3.82 -21.25
CA ILE A 258 14.57 2.91 -20.63
C ILE A 258 15.01 1.81 -21.61
N ILE A 259 14.15 1.43 -22.57
CA ILE A 259 14.41 0.43 -23.61
C ILE A 259 15.02 1.07 -24.87
N ALA A 260 14.76 2.36 -25.14
CA ALA A 260 15.38 3.08 -26.23
C ALA A 260 16.91 2.95 -26.15
N PRO A 261 17.58 2.47 -27.21
CA PRO A 261 19.03 2.57 -27.28
C PRO A 261 19.42 4.04 -27.10
N LYS A 262 20.43 4.32 -26.28
CA LYS A 262 21.12 5.59 -26.37
C LYS A 262 21.80 5.63 -27.74
N THR A 263 21.12 6.24 -28.71
CA THR A 263 21.74 6.68 -29.95
C THR A 263 22.86 7.64 -29.56
N ALA A 264 24.08 7.24 -29.84
CA ALA A 264 25.28 8.07 -29.71
C ALA A 264 25.31 9.12 -30.83
#